data_AF-A0A4Y9ZS84-F1
#
_entry.id   AF-A0A4Y9ZS84-F1
#
_cell.length_a   1.000
_cell.length_b   1.000
_cell.length_c   1.000
_cell.angle_alpha   90.00
_cell.angle_beta   90.00
_cell.angle_gamma   90.00
#
_symmetry.space_group_name_H-M   'P 1'
#
loop_
_entity.id
_entity.type
_entity.pdbx_description
1 polymer ?
#
loop_
_entity_poly.entity_id
_entity_poly.type
_entity_poly.pdbx_seq_one_letter_code
_entity_poly.pdbx_strand_id
1 'polypeptide(L)' 'MSRSALLLALALCLAPTALAHGYLANVTIDGTTHVGNIPNGKTNPSPIRQIDDIGPVKGAD' A
#
# COMPACT_ATOMS: atom_id res chain seq x y z
N MET A 1 -3.70 16.99 34.48
CA MET A 1 -4.16 15.83 33.69
C MET A 1 -4.14 14.59 34.58
N SER A 2 -5.21 13.78 34.56
CA SER A 2 -5.24 12.53 35.32
C SER A 2 -4.16 11.56 34.81
N ARG A 3 -3.43 10.89 35.71
CA ARG A 3 -2.41 9.88 35.36
C ARG A 3 -2.96 8.81 34.41
N SER A 4 -4.22 8.44 34.60
CA SER A 4 -4.92 7.47 33.75
C SER A 4 -5.11 7.97 32.31
N ALA A 5 -5.37 9.27 32.12
CA ALA A 5 -5.52 9.86 30.80
C ALA A 5 -4.18 9.88 30.02
N LEU A 6 -3.07 10.10 30.73
CA LEU A 6 -1.74 10.07 30.13
C LEU A 6 -1.33 8.65 29.70
N LEU A 7 -1.62 7.64 30.53
CA LEU A 7 -1.35 6.24 30.22
C LEU A 7 -2.19 5.74 29.04
N LEU A 8 -3.46 6.15 28.96
CA LEU A 8 -4.34 5.80 27.84
C LEU A 8 -3.88 6.44 26.53
N ALA A 9 -3.51 7.72 26.55
CA ALA A 9 -2.99 8.40 25.37
C ALA A 9 -1.70 7.75 24.85
N LEU A 10 -0.80 7.34 25.75
CA LEU A 10 0.43 6.62 25.37
C LEU A 10 0.12 5.25 24.75
N ALA A 11 -0.86 4.51 25.30
CA ALA A 11 -1.29 3.22 24.76
C ALA A 11 -1.90 3.33 23.35
N LEU A 12 -2.66 4.40 23.07
CA LEU A 12 -3.21 4.66 21.73
C LEU A 12 -2.13 4.98 20.68
N CYS A 13 -1.02 5.62 21.07
CA CYS A 13 0.12 5.85 20.17
C CYS A 13 0.88 4.56 19.80
N LEU A 14 0.71 3.49 20.59
CA LEU A 14 1.27 2.17 20.33
C LEU A 14 0.32 1.27 19.52
N ALA A 15 -0.85 1.79 19.13
CA ALA A 15 -1.76 1.04 18.27
C ALA A 15 -1.06 0.73 16.93
N PRO A 16 -1.02 -0.54 16.50
CA PRO A 16 -0.37 -0.92 15.25
C PRO A 16 -1.02 -0.17 14.09
N THR A 17 -0.22 0.63 13.38
CA THR A 17 -0.64 1.26 12.13
C THR A 17 -0.48 0.25 11.01
N ALA A 18 -1.59 -0.07 10.33
CA ALA A 18 -1.50 -0.87 9.11
C ALA A 18 -0.93 0.02 8.00
N LEU A 19 0.36 -0.12 7.69
CA LEU A 19 0.94 0.38 6.44
C LEU A 19 0.52 -0.54 5.29
N ALA A 20 -0.76 -0.52 4.94
CA ALA A 20 -1.33 -1.36 3.88
C ALA A 20 -1.22 -0.70 2.49
N HIS A 21 -0.11 0.00 2.21
CA HIS A 21 0.14 0.57 0.90
C HIS A 21 1.05 -0.36 0.09
N GLY A 22 0.63 -0.66 -1.13
CA GLY A 22 1.36 -1.57 -2.00
C GLY A 22 0.74 -1.61 -3.38
N TYR A 23 1.46 -2.23 -4.31
CA TYR A 23 1.03 -2.42 -5.69
C TYR A 23 1.52 -3.77 -6.19
N LEU A 24 0.90 -4.27 -7.26
CA LEU A 24 1.29 -5.52 -7.89
C LEU A 24 2.56 -5.30 -8.73
N ALA A 25 3.72 -5.60 -8.16
CA ALA A 25 5.00 -5.42 -8.83
C ALA A 25 5.30 -6.51 -9.87
N ASN A 26 4.79 -7.72 -9.68
CA ASN A 26 4.98 -8.84 -10.60
C ASN A 26 3.83 -9.85 -10.49
N VAL A 27 3.60 -10.58 -11.58
CA VAL A 27 2.67 -11.72 -11.62
C VAL A 27 3.30 -12.84 -12.44
N THR A 28 3.22 -14.08 -11.97
CA THR A 28 3.66 -15.25 -12.73
C THR A 28 2.45 -15.94 -13.33
N ILE A 29 2.43 -16.09 -14.65
CA ILE A 29 1.36 -16.74 -15.42
C ILE A 29 2.01 -17.85 -16.25
N ASP A 30 1.53 -19.08 -16.10
CA ASP A 30 2.06 -20.26 -16.80
C ASP A 30 3.59 -20.41 -16.70
N GLY A 31 4.14 -20.13 -15.51
CA GLY A 31 5.58 -20.19 -15.24
C GLY A 31 6.40 -19.00 -15.77
N THR A 32 5.78 -18.05 -16.46
CA THR A 32 6.42 -16.81 -16.94
C THR A 32 6.12 -15.64 -16.01
N THR A 33 7.16 -15.01 -15.48
CA THR A 33 7.01 -13.82 -14.64
C THR A 33 6.92 -12.56 -15.49
N HIS A 34 5.81 -11.84 -15.35
CA HIS A 34 5.58 -10.53 -15.93
C HIS A 34 5.85 -9.45 -14.89
N VAL A 35 6.86 -8.63 -15.15
CA VAL A 35 7.21 -7.49 -14.29
C VAL A 35 6.33 -6.29 -14.65
N GLY A 36 5.75 -5.66 -13.64
CA GLY A 36 4.96 -4.44 -13.76
C GLY A 36 5.83 -3.19 -13.81
N ASN A 37 5.21 -2.06 -14.11
CA ASN A 37 5.89 -0.77 -14.05
C ASN A 37 5.97 -0.26 -12.60
N ILE A 38 6.99 0.56 -12.32
CA ILE A 38 7.03 1.34 -11.07
C ILE A 38 5.90 2.39 -11.15
N PRO A 39 5.09 2.57 -10.09
CA PRO A 39 4.05 3.60 -10.02
C PRO A 39 4.60 4.99 -10.35
N ASN A 40 3.86 5.76 -11.16
CA ASN A 40 4.28 7.07 -11.71
C ASN A 40 5.61 7.05 -12.49
N GLY A 41 6.11 5.87 -12.84
CA GLY A 41 7.36 5.67 -13.57
C GLY A 41 7.19 5.64 -15.09
N LYS A 42 8.27 5.30 -15.79
CA LYS A 42 8.22 5.04 -17.23
C LYS A 42 7.42 3.76 -17.52
N THR A 43 6.55 3.84 -18.52
CA THR A 43 5.74 2.71 -18.96
C THR A 43 6.55 1.77 -19.85
N ASN A 44 6.53 0.48 -19.52
CA ASN A 44 6.96 -0.62 -20.38
C ASN A 44 5.77 -1.53 -20.72
N PRO A 45 5.83 -2.28 -21.83
CA PRO A 45 4.83 -3.30 -22.14
C PRO A 45 4.73 -4.34 -21.01
N SER A 46 3.56 -4.46 -20.40
CA SER A 46 3.27 -5.41 -19.33
C SER A 46 1.76 -5.70 -19.30
N PRO A 47 1.32 -6.91 -18.92
CA PRO A 47 -0.08 -7.19 -18.64
C PRO A 47 -0.59 -6.42 -17.40
N ILE A 48 0.32 -5.97 -16.53
CA ILE A 48 -0.02 -5.12 -15.37
C ILE A 48 -0.13 -3.67 -15.87
N ARG A 49 -1.30 -3.05 -15.68
CA ARG A 49 -1.56 -1.66 -16.09
C ARG A 49 -0.75 -0.68 -15.24
N GLN A 50 -0.31 0.43 -15.85
CA GLN A 50 0.35 1.51 -15.13
C GLN A 50 -0.61 2.18 -14.14
N ILE A 51 -0.08 2.56 -12.98
CA ILE A 51 -0.79 3.31 -11.94
C ILE A 51 0.06 4.49 -11.47
N ASP A 52 -0.59 5.51 -10.90
CA ASP A 52 0.09 6.74 -10.52
C ASP A 52 0.52 6.76 -9.03
N ASP A 53 -0.17 6.04 -8.16
CA ASP A 53 0.08 6.04 -6.71
C ASP A 53 -0.23 4.68 -6.07
N ILE A 54 0.34 4.43 -4.89
CA ILE A 54 0.12 3.19 -4.10
C ILE A 54 -0.92 3.38 -2.98
N GLY A 55 -1.49 4.58 -2.87
CA GLY A 55 -2.57 4.93 -1.98
C GLY A 55 -3.84 4.14 -2.28
N PRO A 56 -4.71 3.91 -1.27
CA PRO A 56 -6.01 3.32 -1.52
C PRO A 56 -6.85 4.22 -2.43
N VAL A 57 -7.59 3.60 -3.35
CA VAL A 57 -8.66 4.30 -4.06
C VAL A 57 -9.78 4.60 -3.06
N LYS A 58 -10.02 5.88 -2.79
CA LYS A 58 -11.06 6.33 -1.85
C LYS A 58 -12.35 6.56 -2.62
N GLY A 59 -13.48 6.13 -2.07
CA GLY A 59 -14.80 6.32 -2.70
C GLY A 59 -15.04 5.45 -3.95
N ALA A 60 -14.35 4.31 -4.04
CA ALA A 60 -14.76 3.24 -4.94
C ALA A 60 -15.88 2.46 -4.25
N ASP A 61 -17.04 2.37 -4.91
CA ASP A 61 -18.27 1.74 -4.41
C ASP A 61 -18.21 0.21 -4.38
#